data_AF-A0A662GDK8-F1
#
_entry.id   AF-A0A662GDK8-F1
#
_cell.length_a   1.000
_cell.length_b   1.000
_cell.length_c   1.000
_cell.angle_alpha   90.00
_cell.angle_beta   90.00
_cell.angle_gamma   90.00
#
_symmetry.space_group_name_H-M   'P 1'
#
loop_
_entity.id
_entity.type
_entity.pdbx_description
1 polymer ?
#
loop_
_entity_poly.entity_id
_entity_poly.type
_entity_poly.pdbx_seq_one_letter_code
_entity_poly.pdbx_strand_id
1 'polypeptide(L)'
;MDDEVQVFLMNLIRANLGSLGREGATTRVVHKALVPRVKPFYFIREKEVAAYALLQGIESPIVECPYVVYSARHVIRRWLNVVEMEDEHVKYRILALKELLSSTSGRVCEGLTTCQVCGMPSSQSICRACLFSSYIRSILGQRHNSF
;
A
#
# COMPACT_ATOMS: atom_id res chain seq x y z
N MET A 1 -3.69 3.93 10.70
CA MET A 1 -3.28 2.68 11.37
C MET A 1 -3.87 1.44 10.72
N ASP A 2 -5.19 1.39 10.52
CA ASP A 2 -5.92 0.23 10.00
C ASP A 2 -5.33 -0.32 8.69
N ASP A 3 -4.98 0.57 7.75
CA ASP A 3 -4.34 0.19 6.49
C ASP A 3 -3.01 -0.56 6.69
N GLU A 4 -2.21 -0.17 7.68
CA GLU A 4 -0.92 -0.81 7.96
C GLU A 4 -1.13 -2.20 8.56
N VAL A 5 -2.11 -2.34 9.45
CA VAL A 5 -2.47 -3.63 10.04
C VAL A 5 -3.00 -4.56 8.95
N GLN A 6 -3.87 -4.07 8.06
CA GLN A 6 -4.40 -4.85 6.95
C GLN A 6 -3.29 -5.29 5.99
N VAL A 7 -2.38 -4.40 5.60
CA VAL A 7 -1.24 -4.72 4.72
C VAL A 7 -0.32 -5.75 5.38
N PHE A 8 -0.01 -5.56 6.66
CA PHE A 8 0.82 -6.51 7.42
C PHE A 8 0.20 -7.91 7.44
N LEU A 9 -1.09 -8.03 7.76
CA LEU A 9 -1.81 -9.31 7.75
C LEU A 9 -1.85 -9.93 6.36
N MET A 10 -2.11 -9.14 5.32
CA MET A 10 -2.08 -9.60 3.93
C MET A 10 -0.72 -10.20 3.56
N ASN A 11 0.37 -9.54 3.94
CA ASN A 11 1.72 -10.01 3.66
C ASN A 11 2.06 -11.27 4.47
N LEU A 12 1.64 -11.33 5.73
CA LEU A 12 1.82 -12.50 6.59
C LEU A 12 1.10 -13.74 6.05
N ILE A 13 -0.17 -13.61 5.68
CA ILE A 13 -0.99 -14.70 5.12
C ILE A 13 -0.38 -15.23 3.81
N ARG A 14 0.25 -14.35 3.02
CA ARG A 14 0.93 -14.72 1.76
C ARG A 14 2.38 -15.17 1.95
N ALA A 15 2.84 -15.30 3.19
CA ALA A 15 4.24 -15.60 3.53
C ALA A 15 5.27 -14.66 2.87
N ASN A 16 4.88 -13.41 2.57
CA ASN A 16 5.75 -12.43 1.92
C ASN A 16 6.42 -11.49 2.94
N LEU A 17 7.28 -12.06 3.79
CA LEU A 17 7.92 -11.32 4.89
C LEU A 17 9.04 -10.37 4.42
N GLY A 18 9.59 -10.57 3.22
CA GLY A 18 10.60 -9.68 2.63
C GLY A 18 10.08 -8.27 2.28
N SER A 19 8.76 -8.05 2.38
CA SER A 19 8.14 -6.74 2.26
C SER A 19 8.24 -5.91 3.56
N LEU A 20 8.34 -6.56 4.73
CA LEU A 20 8.26 -5.91 6.04
C LEU A 20 9.39 -4.89 6.26
N GLY A 21 10.61 -5.20 5.81
CA GLY A 21 11.76 -4.29 5.94
C GLY A 21 11.64 -2.99 5.13
N ARG A 22 10.65 -2.88 4.25
CA ARG A 22 10.37 -1.69 3.42
C ARG A 22 9.18 -0.86 3.94
N GLU A 23 8.41 -1.40 4.88
CA GLU A 23 7.22 -0.76 5.41
C GLU A 23 7.53 0.01 6.70
N GLY A 24 6.82 1.12 6.94
CA GLY A 24 6.96 1.93 8.13
C GLY A 24 6.28 3.29 7.99
N ALA A 25 6.36 4.09 9.05
CA ALA A 25 5.81 5.45 9.08
C ALA A 25 6.52 6.41 8.10
N THR A 26 7.80 6.13 7.81
CA THR A 26 8.60 6.87 6.83
C THR A 26 9.28 5.91 5.85
N THR A 27 9.34 6.32 4.59
CA THR A 27 10.06 5.56 3.56
C THR A 27 11.49 6.08 3.46
N ARG A 28 12.45 5.17 3.37
CA ARG A 28 13.86 5.53 3.18
C ARG A 28 14.14 5.98 1.75
N VAL A 29 15.13 6.86 1.58
CA VAL A 29 15.66 7.20 0.26
C VAL A 29 16.44 5.99 -0.25
N VAL A 30 15.87 5.29 -1.23
CA VAL A 30 16.49 4.14 -1.90
C VAL A 30 17.02 4.49 -3.30
N HIS A 31 16.60 5.62 -3.85
CA HIS A 31 17.05 6.13 -5.15
C HIS A 31 16.87 7.65 -5.20
N LYS A 32 17.77 8.38 -5.88
CA LYS A 32 17.75 9.87 -5.96
C LYS A 32 16.44 10.43 -6.51
N ALA A 33 15.87 9.75 -7.52
CA ALA A 33 14.60 10.12 -8.14
C ALA A 33 13.34 9.66 -7.35
N LEU A 34 13.48 8.93 -6.24
CA LEU A 34 12.34 8.56 -5.39
C LEU A 34 12.21 9.52 -4.22
N VAL A 35 11.10 10.28 -4.21
CA VAL A 35 10.74 11.16 -3.11
C VAL A 35 10.30 10.32 -1.90
N PRO A 36 10.89 10.54 -0.71
CA PRO A 36 10.43 9.90 0.53
C PRO A 36 8.97 10.18 0.82
N ARG A 37 8.28 9.18 1.37
CA ARG A 37 6.88 9.31 1.79
C ARG A 37 6.79 9.18 3.30
N VAL A 38 5.93 9.99 3.90
CA VAL A 38 5.58 9.93 5.33
C VAL A 38 4.10 9.57 5.46
N LYS A 39 3.76 8.85 6.53
CA LYS A 39 2.39 8.46 6.87
C LYS A 39 2.00 9.11 8.20
N PRO A 40 1.47 10.35 8.22
CA PRO A 40 1.18 11.05 9.47
C PRO A 40 0.20 10.29 10.38
N PHE A 41 -0.78 9.60 9.79
CA PHE A 41 -1.81 8.84 10.52
C PHE A 41 -1.41 7.37 10.77
N TYR A 42 -0.11 7.07 10.81
CA TYR A 42 0.38 5.71 10.99
C TYR A 42 -0.16 5.05 12.27
N PHE A 43 -0.19 5.80 13.38
CA PHE A 43 -0.62 5.32 14.70
C PHE A 43 -2.06 5.67 15.06
N ILE A 44 -2.83 6.28 14.14
CA ILE A 44 -4.19 6.75 14.40
C ILE A 44 -5.21 5.82 13.71
N ARG A 45 -6.28 5.45 14.40
CA ARG A 45 -7.35 4.59 13.85
C ARG A 45 -8.19 5.33 12.83
N GLU A 46 -8.73 4.60 11.86
CA GLU A 46 -9.65 5.14 10.86
C GLU A 46 -10.88 5.80 11.52
N LYS A 47 -11.43 5.19 12.58
CA LYS A 47 -12.55 5.76 13.35
C LYS A 47 -12.22 7.10 14.03
N GLU A 48 -10.97 7.29 14.46
CA GLU A 48 -10.51 8.53 15.09
C GLU A 48 -10.30 9.62 14.05
N VAL A 49 -9.72 9.27 12.89
CA VAL A 49 -9.58 10.19 11.75
C VAL A 49 -10.96 10.62 11.24
N ALA A 50 -11.91 9.69 11.13
CA ALA A 50 -13.29 9.98 10.73
C ALA A 50 -14.00 10.89 11.74
N ALA A 51 -13.89 10.60 13.03
CA ALA A 51 -14.46 11.45 14.08
C ALA A 51 -13.88 12.87 14.04
N TYR A 52 -12.57 13.00 13.85
CA TYR A 52 -11.92 14.31 13.70
C TYR A 52 -12.45 15.07 12.47
N ALA A 53 -12.55 14.40 11.32
CA ALA A 53 -13.08 15.02 10.11
C ALA A 53 -14.52 15.53 10.30
N LEU A 54 -15.39 14.75 10.96
CA LEU A 54 -16.75 15.15 11.28
C LEU A 54 -16.79 16.38 12.20
N LEU A 55 -15.99 16.39 13.28
CA LEU A 55 -15.94 17.50 14.22
C LEU A 55 -15.40 18.80 13.61
N GLN A 56 -14.52 18.69 12.61
CA GLN A 56 -13.95 19.84 11.88
C GLN A 56 -14.77 20.25 10.66
N GLY A 57 -15.89 19.57 10.37
CA GLY A 57 -16.68 19.84 9.17
C GLY A 57 -15.94 19.58 7.86
N ILE A 58 -14.98 18.64 7.86
CA ILE A 58 -14.26 18.24 6.65
C ILE A 58 -15.16 17.30 5.86
N GLU A 59 -15.70 17.78 4.75
CA GLU A 59 -16.49 16.96 3.83
C GLU A 59 -15.58 16.03 3.02
N SER A 60 -15.88 14.74 3.05
CA SER A 60 -15.24 13.73 2.22
C SER A 60 -16.31 12.98 1.43
N PRO A 61 -16.16 12.85 0.10
CA PRO A 61 -17.11 12.08 -0.71
C PRO A 61 -17.06 10.61 -0.29
N ILE A 62 -18.23 10.04 0.04
CA ILE A 62 -18.37 8.61 0.36
C ILE A 62 -18.43 7.83 -0.96
N VAL A 63 -17.30 7.77 -1.66
CA VAL A 63 -17.17 7.04 -2.92
C VAL A 63 -16.19 5.89 -2.71
N GLU A 64 -16.70 4.67 -2.74
CA GLU A 64 -15.87 3.47 -2.79
C GLU A 64 -15.69 3.00 -4.25
N CYS A 65 -14.51 2.47 -4.56
CA CYS A 65 -14.26 1.84 -5.86
C CYS A 65 -15.17 0.60 -6.01
N PRO A 66 -15.91 0.44 -7.12
CA PRO A 66 -16.81 -0.71 -7.30
C PRO A 66 -16.08 -2.06 -7.29
N TYR A 67 -14.77 -2.07 -7.60
CA TYR A 67 -13.95 -3.28 -7.60
C TYR A 67 -13.39 -3.65 -6.21
N VAL A 68 -13.62 -2.84 -5.18
CA VAL A 68 -13.06 -3.08 -3.83
C VAL A 68 -13.52 -4.42 -3.27
N VAL A 69 -14.74 -4.85 -3.59
CA VAL A 69 -15.36 -6.08 -3.08
C VAL A 69 -14.61 -7.35 -3.48
N TYR A 70 -13.90 -7.31 -4.61
CA TYR A 70 -13.09 -8.43 -5.11
C TYR A 70 -11.66 -8.43 -4.55
N SER A 71 -11.28 -7.42 -3.77
CA SER A 71 -9.94 -7.31 -3.23
C SER A 71 -9.77 -8.20 -1.98
N ALA A 72 -8.60 -8.84 -1.85
CA ALA A 72 -8.25 -9.56 -0.62
C ALA A 72 -8.25 -8.64 0.61
N ARG A 73 -7.95 -7.34 0.42
CA ARG A 73 -8.01 -6.33 1.47
C ARG A 73 -9.41 -6.20 2.05
N HIS A 74 -10.46 -6.24 1.22
CA HIS A 74 -11.84 -6.13 1.69
C HIS A 74 -12.24 -7.26 2.64
N VAL A 75 -11.80 -8.49 2.38
CA VAL A 75 -12.03 -9.64 3.27
C VAL A 75 -11.34 -9.42 4.62
N ILE A 76 -10.07 -9.03 4.60
CA ILE A 76 -9.28 -8.81 5.82
C ILE A 76 -9.81 -7.63 6.62
N ARG A 77 -10.21 -6.53 5.96
CA ARG A 77 -10.85 -5.36 6.60
C ARG A 77 -12.09 -5.78 7.40
N ARG A 78 -13.00 -6.55 6.77
CA ARG A 78 -14.23 -7.01 7.44
C ARG A 78 -13.93 -7.92 8.62
N TRP A 79 -13.05 -8.90 8.44
CA TRP A 79 -12.65 -9.81 9.52
C TRP A 79 -12.02 -9.05 10.69
N LEU A 80 -11.08 -8.14 10.41
CA LEU A 80 -10.38 -7.37 11.43
C LEU A 80 -11.32 -6.46 12.22
N ASN A 81 -12.36 -5.92 11.58
CA ASN A 81 -13.37 -5.11 12.27
C ASN A 81 -14.23 -5.95 13.21
N VAL A 82 -14.58 -7.19 12.85
CA VAL A 82 -15.29 -8.11 13.76
C VAL A 82 -14.42 -8.42 14.98
N VAL A 83 -13.13 -8.69 14.76
CA VAL A 83 -12.19 -8.96 15.86
C VAL A 83 -11.98 -7.74 16.76
N GLU A 84 -11.95 -6.52 16.20
CA GLU A 84 -11.85 -5.29 17.01
C GLU A 84 -13.09 -5.07 17.90
N MET A 85 -14.28 -5.52 17.48
CA MET A 85 -15.48 -5.43 18.32
C MET A 85 -15.38 -6.29 19.58
N GLU A 86 -14.65 -7.41 19.52
CA GLU A 86 -14.40 -8.27 20.68
C GLU A 86 -13.26 -7.72 21.55
N ASP A 87 -12.22 -7.15 20.93
CA ASP A 87 -11.12 -6.50 21.65
C ASP A 87 -10.55 -5.31 20.88
N GLU A 88 -10.79 -4.11 21.42
CA GLU A 88 -10.41 -2.83 20.85
C GLU A 88 -8.88 -2.66 20.69
N HIS A 89 -8.07 -3.42 21.42
CA HIS A 89 -6.61 -3.31 21.41
C HIS A 89 -5.94 -4.18 20.34
N VAL A 90 -6.69 -5.05 19.65
CA VAL A 90 -6.12 -6.01 18.68
C VAL A 90 -5.29 -5.30 17.60
N LYS A 91 -5.82 -4.23 17.00
CA LYS A 91 -5.13 -3.49 15.94
C LYS A 91 -3.80 -2.90 16.44
N TYR A 92 -3.76 -2.39 17.67
CA TYR A 92 -2.53 -1.88 18.29
C TYR A 92 -1.51 -3.00 18.55
N ARG A 93 -1.94 -4.15 19.06
CA ARG A 93 -1.05 -5.30 19.29
C ARG A 93 -0.46 -5.83 17.98
N ILE A 94 -1.26 -5.89 16.91
CA ILE A 94 -0.77 -6.31 15.59
C ILE A 94 0.23 -5.28 15.04
N LEU A 95 -0.03 -3.98 15.19
CA LEU A 95 0.91 -2.95 14.78
C LEU A 95 2.23 -3.05 15.57
N ALA A 96 2.16 -3.27 16.88
CA ALA A 96 3.35 -3.46 17.71
C ALA A 96 4.18 -4.67 17.25
N LEU A 97 3.52 -5.79 16.92
CA LEU A 97 4.18 -6.95 16.33
C LEU A 97 4.83 -6.61 14.98
N LYS A 98 4.14 -5.86 14.11
CA LYS A 98 4.69 -5.39 12.83
C LYS A 98 5.98 -4.59 13.06
N GLU A 99 5.99 -3.63 13.98
CA GLU A 99 7.18 -2.82 14.29
C GLU A 99 8.35 -3.68 14.81
N LEU A 100 8.05 -4.65 15.68
CA LEU A 100 9.05 -5.58 16.21
C LEU A 100 9.68 -6.46 15.11
N LEU A 101 8.86 -6.98 14.20
CA LEU A 101 9.35 -7.80 13.09
C LEU A 101 10.08 -6.96 12.04
N SER A 102 9.64 -5.74 11.81
CA SER A 102 10.27 -4.82 10.85
C SER A 102 11.64 -4.34 11.32
N SER A 103 11.88 -4.27 12.64
CA SER A 103 13.19 -3.95 13.21
C SER A 103 14.18 -5.13 13.14
N THR A 104 13.67 -6.36 13.20
CA THR A 104 14.47 -7.60 13.17
C THR A 104 14.77 -8.08 11.75
N SER A 105 13.88 -7.79 10.80
CA SER A 105 14.06 -8.17 9.40
C SER A 105 15.16 -7.32 8.76
N GLY A 106 16.26 -7.96 8.37
CA GLY A 106 17.35 -7.32 7.61
C GLY A 106 16.78 -6.53 6.44
N ARG A 107 17.17 -5.26 6.33
CA ARG A 107 16.61 -4.33 5.33
C ARG A 107 17.18 -4.64 3.95
N VAL A 108 16.55 -5.56 3.23
CA VAL A 108 16.94 -5.87 1.86
C VAL A 108 16.50 -4.74 0.94
N CYS A 109 17.38 -3.77 0.72
CA CYS A 109 17.28 -2.87 -0.43
C CYS A 109 18.04 -3.52 -1.59
N GLU A 110 17.34 -4.31 -2.41
CA GLU A 110 17.86 -4.65 -3.73
C GLU A 110 18.07 -3.35 -4.50
N GLY A 111 19.25 -3.19 -5.12
CA GLY A 111 19.62 -1.98 -5.84
C GLY A 111 18.60 -1.67 -6.94
N LEU A 112 17.87 -0.58 -6.79
CA LEU A 112 16.97 -0.10 -7.83
C LEU A 112 17.78 0.39 -9.02
N THR A 113 17.43 -0.09 -10.21
CA THR A 113 17.96 0.39 -11.49
C THR A 113 17.13 1.57 -12.01
N THR A 114 17.58 2.19 -13.10
CA THR A 114 16.85 3.27 -13.79
C THR A 114 16.22 2.76 -15.08
N CYS A 115 14.95 3.09 -15.31
CA CYS A 115 14.24 2.72 -16.52
C CYS A 115 14.86 3.40 -17.75
N GLN A 116 15.13 2.62 -18.80
CA GLN A 116 15.72 3.12 -20.05
C GLN A 116 14.78 4.04 -20.87
N VAL A 117 13.47 3.98 -20.64
CA VAL A 117 12.47 4.74 -21.42
C VAL A 117 12.13 6.07 -20.77
N CYS A 118 11.86 6.08 -19.47
CA CYS A 118 11.41 7.28 -18.76
C CYS A 118 12.40 7.80 -17.70
N GLY A 119 13.53 7.11 -17.47
CA GLY A 119 14.51 7.49 -16.45
C GLY A 119 14.09 7.24 -15.00
N MET A 120 12.86 6.77 -14.74
CA MET A 120 12.35 6.56 -13.39
C MET A 120 12.87 5.26 -12.76
N PRO A 121 12.88 5.16 -11.40
CA PRO A 121 13.43 3.99 -10.71
C PRO A 121 12.63 2.72 -10.96
N SER A 122 13.32 1.60 -11.16
CA SER A 122 12.71 0.31 -11.48
C SER A 122 13.56 -0.86 -10.97
N SER A 123 12.91 -1.97 -10.63
CA SER A 123 13.58 -3.25 -10.38
C SER A 123 14.03 -3.97 -11.67
N GLN A 124 13.66 -3.44 -12.85
CA GLN A 124 13.99 -4.00 -14.16
C GLN A 124 14.48 -2.90 -15.12
N SER A 125 15.00 -3.29 -16.29
CA SER A 125 15.47 -2.33 -17.32
C SER A 125 14.37 -1.39 -17.84
N ILE A 126 13.12 -1.87 -17.89
CA ILE A 126 11.95 -1.09 -18.25
C ILE A 126 10.94 -1.16 -17.11
N CYS A 127 10.43 -0.02 -16.65
CA CYS A 127 9.46 0.01 -15.56
C CYS A 127 8.10 -0.54 -15.98
N ARG A 128 7.35 -1.09 -15.02
CA ARG A 128 6.02 -1.65 -15.26
C ARG A 128 5.05 -0.64 -15.88
N ALA A 129 5.13 0.64 -15.51
CA ALA A 129 4.29 1.68 -16.08
C ALA A 129 4.53 1.86 -17.59
N CYS A 130 5.79 1.87 -18.05
CA CYS A 130 6.14 1.93 -19.47
C CYS A 130 5.68 0.66 -20.21
N LEU A 131 5.89 -0.53 -19.62
CA LEU A 131 5.42 -1.78 -20.21
C LEU A 131 3.90 -1.79 -20.42
N PHE A 132 3.12 -1.41 -19.39
CA PHE A 132 1.66 -1.33 -19.51
C PHE A 132 1.21 -0.27 -20.51
N SER A 133 1.87 0.88 -20.55
CA SER A 133 1.55 1.94 -21.52
C SER A 133 1.76 1.47 -22.96
N SER A 134 2.87 0.77 -23.24
CA SER A 134 3.14 0.20 -24.55
C SER A 134 2.14 -0.89 -24.93
N TYR A 135 1.78 -1.76 -23.98
CA TYR A 135 0.76 -2.79 -24.19
C TYR A 135 -0.61 -2.19 -24.54
N ILE A 136 -1.07 -1.19 -23.78
CA ILE A 136 -2.35 -0.51 -24.07
C ILE A 136 -2.31 0.16 -25.45
N ARG A 137 -1.21 0.84 -25.80
CA ARG A 137 -1.03 1.44 -27.12
C ARG A 137 -1.09 0.42 -28.25
N SER A 138 -0.53 -0.78 -28.07
CA SER A 138 -0.63 -1.84 -29.09
C SER A 138 -2.07 -2.30 -29.33
N ILE A 139 -2.91 -2.37 -28.29
CA ILE A 139 -4.33 -2.76 -28.42
C ILE A 139 -5.13 -1.62 -29.07
N LEU A 140 -4.90 -0.38 -28.65
CA LEU A 140 -5.62 0.78 -29.19
C LEU A 140 -5.23 1.07 -30.65
N GLY A 141 -3.95 0.88 -31.00
CA GLY A 141 -3.46 1.01 -32.38
C GLY A 141 -4.04 -0.03 -33.34
N GLN A 142 -4.37 -1.24 -32.84
CA GLN A 142 -5.05 -2.27 -33.63
C GLN A 142 -6.52 -1.96 -33.93
N ARG A 143 -7.19 -1.11 -33.13
CA ARG A 143 -8.60 -0.75 -33.34
C ARG A 143 -8.83 0.28 -34.44
N HIS A 144 -7.79 0.98 -34.91
CA HIS A 144 -7.90 2.00 -35.96
C HIS A 144 -7.76 1.45 -37.40
N ASN A 145 -7.40 0.17 -37.58
CA ASN A 145 -7.27 -0.48 -38.89
C ASN A 145 -8.43 -1.44 -39.22
N SER A 146 -9.56 -1.33 -38.51
CA SER A 146 -10.71 -2.24 -38.62
C SER A 146 -12.03 -1.50 -38.84
N PHE A 147 -12.04 -0.50 -39.73
CA PHE A 147 -13.26 0.09 -40.30
C PHE A 147 -13.07 0.31 -41.79
#